data_AF-A0A1X4HUB8-F1
#
_entry.id   AF-A0A1X4HUB8-F1
#
_cell.length_a   1.000
_cell.length_b   1.000
_cell.length_c   1.000
_cell.angle_alpha   90.00
_cell.angle_beta   90.00
_cell.angle_gamma   90.00
#
_symmetry.space_group_name_H-M   'P 1'
#
loop_
_entity.id
_entity.type
_entity.pdbx_description
1 polymer ?
#
loop_
_entity_poly.entity_id
_entity_poly.type
_entity_poly.pdbx_seq_one_letter_code
_entity_poly.pdbx_strand_id
1 'polypeptide(L)'
;MSFPPGPAVRDGGGPGAVAARFTGRAVTGVRTLSGSLAEVTLDDGRVVVVKSADGAEAARAEAAGLRWLAEAEAVRVPVVHGHDAYRLVVDRVAQGPPGREAALRF
;
A
#
# COMPACT_ATOMS: atom_id res chain seq x y z
N MET A 1 27.33 17.81 -1.49
CA MET A 1 26.60 17.93 -0.20
C MET A 1 25.85 16.64 0.02
N SER A 2 26.29 15.84 1.01
CA SER A 2 25.63 14.58 1.37
C SER A 2 24.55 14.88 2.40
N PHE A 3 23.30 14.53 2.12
CA PHE A 3 22.25 14.59 3.13
C PHE A 3 22.48 13.49 4.18
N PRO A 4 22.31 13.77 5.48
CA PRO A 4 22.46 12.74 6.49
C PRO A 4 21.34 11.70 6.33
N PRO A 5 21.61 10.41 6.56
CA PRO A 5 20.53 9.43 6.70
C PRO A 5 19.62 9.90 7.84
N GLY A 6 18.33 10.07 7.53
CA GLY A 6 17.29 10.32 8.53
C GLY A 6 17.27 9.23 9.60
N PRO A 7 16.69 9.50 10.78
CA PRO A 7 16.74 8.59 11.91
C PRO A 7 16.26 7.20 11.51
N ALA A 8 17.05 6.19 11.88
CA ALA A 8 16.81 4.78 11.63
C ALA A 8 15.36 4.39 11.93
N VAL A 9 14.84 3.52 11.04
CA VAL A 9 13.48 2.94 11.10
C VAL A 9 13.11 2.59 12.54
N ARG A 10 12.04 3.22 13.03
CA ARG A 10 11.43 2.98 14.33
C ARG A 10 10.90 1.55 14.41
N ASP A 11 11.19 0.89 15.54
CA ASP A 11 10.70 -0.45 15.88
C ASP A 11 9.18 -0.54 15.77
N GLY A 12 8.74 -1.43 14.87
CA GLY A 12 7.33 -1.66 14.57
C GLY A 12 7.12 -2.57 13.34
N GLY A 13 7.94 -3.63 13.21
CA GLY A 13 7.85 -4.65 12.17
C GLY A 13 8.13 -4.15 10.74
N GLY A 14 8.86 -4.90 9.90
CA GLY A 14 9.06 -4.54 8.49
C GLY A 14 7.76 -4.50 7.67
N PRO A 15 7.79 -4.12 6.37
CA PRO A 15 6.60 -4.08 5.52
C PRO A 15 5.84 -5.42 5.52
N GLY A 16 6.54 -6.56 5.54
CA GLY A 16 5.92 -7.88 5.69
C GLY A 16 5.13 -8.06 6.98
N ALA A 17 5.64 -7.59 8.12
CA ALA A 17 4.93 -7.72 9.41
C ALA A 17 3.64 -6.89 9.42
N VAL A 18 3.67 -5.69 8.84
CA VAL A 18 2.48 -4.83 8.74
C VAL A 18 1.45 -5.40 7.77
N ALA A 19 1.89 -5.93 6.64
CA ALA A 19 1.01 -6.64 5.71
C ALA A 19 0.36 -7.86 6.38
N ALA A 20 1.14 -8.70 7.07
CA ALA A 20 0.62 -9.87 7.79
C ALA A 20 -0.44 -9.47 8.82
N ARG A 21 -0.18 -8.42 9.60
CA ARG A 21 -1.11 -7.92 10.61
C ARG A 21 -2.46 -7.48 10.00
N PHE A 22 -2.42 -6.70 8.92
CA PHE A 22 -3.66 -6.14 8.34
C PHE A 22 -4.40 -7.09 7.41
N THR A 23 -3.72 -8.10 6.86
CA THR A 23 -4.35 -9.09 5.97
C THR A 23 -4.74 -10.38 6.69
N GLY A 24 -4.17 -10.64 7.88
CA GLY A 24 -4.32 -11.92 8.57
C GLY A 24 -3.69 -13.10 7.82
N ARG A 25 -2.72 -12.82 6.94
CA ARG A 25 -2.05 -13.81 6.07
C ARG A 25 -0.56 -13.92 6.35
N ALA A 26 0.01 -15.09 6.10
CA ALA A 26 1.46 -15.24 6.15
C ALA A 26 2.11 -14.56 4.93
N VAL A 27 3.33 -14.07 5.12
CA VAL A 27 4.12 -13.42 4.06
C VAL A 27 5.12 -14.41 3.49
N THR A 28 5.15 -14.51 2.15
CA THR A 28 6.05 -15.39 1.40
C THR A 28 7.15 -14.61 0.68
N GLY A 29 7.01 -13.29 0.52
CA GLY A 29 8.03 -12.45 -0.10
C GLY A 29 7.82 -10.97 0.13
N VAL A 30 8.91 -10.20 0.12
CA VAL A 30 8.89 -8.73 0.22
C VAL A 30 9.81 -8.16 -0.86
N ARG A 31 9.32 -7.19 -1.62
CA ARG A 31 10.09 -6.46 -2.64
C ARG A 31 9.95 -4.96 -2.43
N THR A 32 11.02 -4.30 -2.04
CA THR A 32 11.08 -2.83 -1.96
C THR A 32 11.04 -2.23 -3.36
N LEU A 33 10.10 -1.32 -3.61
CA LEU A 33 9.98 -0.59 -4.87
C LEU A 33 10.65 0.80 -4.78
N SER A 34 10.54 1.43 -3.62
CA SER A 34 11.15 2.74 -3.32
C SER A 34 11.36 2.91 -1.82
N GLY A 35 11.90 4.05 -1.38
CA GLY A 35 12.03 4.36 0.05
C GLY A 35 10.72 4.40 0.83
N SER A 36 9.57 4.53 0.15
CA SER A 36 8.24 4.62 0.76
C SER A 36 7.27 3.53 0.29
N LEU A 37 7.70 2.60 -0.56
CA LEU A 37 6.83 1.57 -1.15
C LEU A 37 7.48 0.19 -1.13
N ALA A 38 6.72 -0.81 -0.69
CA ALA A 38 7.07 -2.22 -0.82
C ALA A 38 5.88 -3.05 -1.31
N GLU A 39 6.15 -4.03 -2.18
CA GLU A 39 5.22 -5.11 -2.47
C GLU A 39 5.45 -6.27 -1.49
N VAL A 40 4.36 -6.87 -1.02
CA VAL A 40 4.39 -8.05 -0.15
C VAL A 40 3.55 -9.15 -0.77
N THR A 41 4.17 -10.30 -1.00
CA THR A 41 3.49 -11.51 -1.48
C THR A 41 2.96 -12.30 -0.28
N LEU A 42 1.69 -12.67 -0.32
CA LEU A 42 1.00 -13.43 0.71
C LEU A 42 0.99 -14.93 0.38
N ASP A 43 0.68 -15.75 1.37
CA ASP A 43 0.55 -17.22 1.24
C ASP A 43 -0.57 -17.67 0.28
N ASP A 44 -1.60 -16.85 0.09
CA ASP A 44 -2.69 -17.08 -0.86
C ASP A 44 -2.38 -16.58 -2.29
N GLY A 45 -1.14 -16.17 -2.56
CA GLY A 45 -0.68 -15.71 -3.87
C GLY A 45 -1.08 -14.27 -4.21
N ARG A 46 -1.86 -13.58 -3.36
CA ARG A 46 -2.12 -12.14 -3.54
C ARG A 46 -0.85 -11.34 -3.27
N VAL A 47 -0.75 -10.18 -3.93
CA VAL A 47 0.29 -9.19 -3.68
C VAL A 47 -0.37 -7.91 -3.18
N VAL A 48 0.07 -7.42 -2.02
CA VAL A 48 -0.36 -6.14 -1.46
C VAL A 48 0.77 -5.12 -1.53
N VAL A 49 0.42 -3.84 -1.56
CA VAL A 49 1.36 -2.72 -1.48
C VAL A 49 1.31 -2.15 -0.08
N VAL A 50 2.47 -2.01 0.54
CA VAL A 50 2.67 -1.27 1.80
C VAL A 50 3.25 0.09 1.46
N LYS A 51 2.50 1.13 1.78
CA LYS A 51 2.91 2.53 1.63
C LYS A 51 3.35 3.07 2.99
N SER A 52 4.52 3.67 3.07
CA SER A 52 4.90 4.54 4.19
C SER A 52 4.10 5.83 4.12
N ALA A 53 3.70 6.35 5.28
CA ALA A 53 2.97 7.59 5.43
C ALA A 53 3.76 8.58 6.29
N ASP A 54 3.67 9.87 5.95
CA ASP A 54 4.33 10.97 6.66
C ASP A 54 3.58 11.37 7.95
N GLY A 55 2.97 10.39 8.63
CA GLY A 55 2.22 10.57 9.87
C GLY A 55 0.80 9.99 9.82
N ALA A 56 0.17 9.95 11.00
CA ALA A 56 -1.09 9.23 11.20
C ALA A 56 -2.25 9.82 10.40
N GLU A 57 -2.32 11.14 10.31
CA GLU A 57 -3.37 11.81 9.54
C GLU A 57 -3.22 11.57 8.04
N ALA A 58 -2.00 11.44 7.52
CA ALA A 58 -1.77 11.13 6.12
C ALA A 58 -2.30 9.73 5.76
N ALA A 59 -1.94 8.71 6.55
CA ALA A 59 -2.43 7.34 6.33
C ALA A 59 -3.96 7.24 6.49
N ARG A 60 -4.51 7.92 7.50
CA ARG A 60 -5.96 7.96 7.76
C ARG A 60 -6.72 8.65 6.63
N ALA A 61 -6.25 9.81 6.18
CA ALA A 61 -6.91 10.57 5.10
C ALA A 61 -6.92 9.76 3.80
N GLU A 62 -5.80 9.11 3.44
CA GLU A 62 -5.74 8.26 2.26
C GLU A 62 -6.68 7.06 2.37
N ALA A 63 -6.68 6.36 3.51
CA ALA A 63 -7.57 5.22 3.73
C ALA A 63 -9.05 5.63 3.68
N ALA A 64 -9.41 6.77 4.27
CA ALA A 64 -10.76 7.30 4.24
C ALA A 64 -11.18 7.68 2.80
N GLY A 65 -10.30 8.33 2.04
CA GLY A 65 -10.57 8.69 0.65
C GLY A 65 -10.79 7.48 -0.25
N LEU A 66 -9.94 6.44 -0.12
CA LEU A 66 -10.11 5.20 -0.89
C LEU A 66 -11.41 4.47 -0.55
N ARG A 67 -11.80 4.42 0.73
CA ARG A 67 -13.07 3.81 1.15
C ARG A 67 -14.27 4.59 0.63
N TRP A 68 -14.24 5.92 0.74
CA TRP A 68 -15.29 6.79 0.19
C TRP A 68 -15.44 6.62 -1.33
N LEU A 69 -14.32 6.53 -2.08
CA LEU A 69 -14.36 6.24 -3.52
C LEU A 69 -14.93 4.84 -3.83
N ALA A 70 -14.59 3.84 -3.00
CA ALA A 70 -15.09 2.47 -3.18
C ALA A 70 -16.59 2.37 -2.94
N GLU A 71 -17.12 3.08 -1.92
CA GLU A 71 -18.55 3.11 -1.60
C GLU A 71 -19.43 3.64 -2.73
N ALA A 72 -18.90 4.52 -3.58
CA ALA A 72 -19.64 5.06 -4.71
C ALA A 72 -19.80 4.05 -5.86
N GLU A 73 -19.03 2.95 -5.87
CA GLU A 73 -18.98 1.94 -6.94
C GLU A 73 -18.77 2.51 -8.37
N ALA A 74 -18.36 3.78 -8.47
CA ALA A 74 -18.23 4.49 -9.73
C ALA A 74 -16.90 4.22 -10.43
N VAL A 75 -15.85 3.93 -9.66
CA VAL A 75 -14.50 3.66 -10.16
C VAL A 75 -13.86 2.49 -9.42
N ARG A 76 -13.08 1.68 -10.12
CA ARG A 76 -12.29 0.61 -9.51
C ARG A 76 -11.10 1.21 -8.76
N VAL A 77 -11.12 1.15 -7.44
CA VAL A 77 -10.03 1.56 -6.53
C VAL A 77 -9.49 0.35 -5.77
N PRO A 78 -8.20 0.36 -5.36
CA PRO A 78 -7.62 -0.75 -4.60
C PRO A 78 -8.29 -0.87 -3.23
N VAL A 79 -8.54 -2.11 -2.77
CA VAL A 79 -9.08 -2.36 -1.44
C VAL A 79 -8.05 -1.94 -0.38
N VAL A 80 -8.54 -1.29 0.68
CA VAL A 80 -7.75 -0.98 1.88
C VAL A 80 -7.84 -2.14 2.86
N HIS A 81 -6.72 -2.83 3.09
CA HIS A 81 -6.61 -3.90 4.09
C HIS A 81 -6.45 -3.34 5.51
N GLY A 82 -5.85 -2.16 5.65
CA GLY A 82 -5.72 -1.47 6.93
C GLY A 82 -4.61 -0.43 6.93
N HIS A 83 -4.53 0.36 8.00
CA HIS A 83 -3.49 1.36 8.18
C HIS A 83 -3.18 1.57 9.67
N ASP A 84 -1.97 2.05 9.96
CA ASP A 84 -1.59 2.60 11.26
C ASP A 84 -1.07 4.04 11.09
N ALA A 85 -0.38 4.56 12.11
CA ALA A 85 0.17 5.91 12.09
C ALA A 85 1.25 6.15 11.02
N TYR A 86 1.83 5.09 10.46
CA TYR A 86 3.02 5.17 9.62
C TYR A 86 2.88 4.42 8.30
N ARG A 87 1.88 3.54 8.16
CA ARG A 87 1.74 2.68 6.98
C ARG A 87 0.29 2.43 6.60
N LEU A 88 0.07 2.25 5.31
CA LEU A 88 -1.18 1.86 4.67
C LEU A 88 -0.94 0.59 3.83
N VAL A 89 -1.85 -0.38 3.92
CA VAL A 89 -1.82 -1.63 3.14
C VAL A 89 -3.00 -1.66 2.19
N VAL A 90 -2.73 -1.74 0.89
CA VAL A 90 -3.73 -1.76 -0.18
C VAL A 90 -3.46 -2.86 -1.20
N ASP A 91 -4.45 -3.19 -2.02
CA ASP A 91 -4.22 -4.06 -3.17
C ASP A 91 -3.13 -3.53 -4.10
N ARG A 92 -2.35 -4.45 -4.68
CA ARG A 92 -1.55 -4.16 -5.86
C ARG A 92 -2.46 -4.09 -7.08
N VAL A 93 -2.54 -2.92 -7.71
CA VAL A 93 -3.19 -2.77 -9.01
C VAL A 93 -2.30 -3.36 -10.10
N ALA A 94 -2.83 -4.29 -10.89
CA ALA A 94 -2.11 -4.87 -12.02
C ALA A 94 -1.79 -3.80 -13.06
N GLN A 95 -0.54 -3.77 -13.53
CA GLN A 95 -0.15 -2.87 -14.62
C GLN A 95 -0.73 -3.37 -15.94
N GLY A 96 -1.17 -2.44 -16.79
CA GLY A 96 -1.57 -2.70 -18.17
C GLY A 96 -0.96 -1.65 -19.09
N PRO A 97 -0.90 -1.90 -20.41
CA PRO A 97 -0.36 -0.93 -21.35
C PRO A 97 -1.22 0.36 -21.34
N PRO A 98 -0.60 1.54 -21.37
CA PRO A 98 -1.33 2.78 -21.59
C PRO A 98 -1.92 2.76 -23.01
N GLY A 99 -3.17 3.22 -23.18
CA GLY A 99 -3.82 3.26 -24.49
C GLY A 99 -5.15 4.00 -24.46
N ARG A 100 -5.60 4.49 -25.62
CA ARG A 100 -6.86 5.24 -25.76
C ARG A 100 -8.05 4.44 -25.23
N GLU A 101 -8.14 3.16 -25.59
CA GLU A 101 -9.21 2.28 -25.10
C GLU A 101 -9.14 2.09 -23.58
N ALA A 102 -7.93 1.98 -23.02
CA ALA A 102 -7.73 1.89 -21.58
C ALA A 102 -8.15 3.18 -20.85
N ALA A 103 -8.09 4.35 -21.51
CA ALA A 103 -8.53 5.62 -20.95
C ALA A 103 -10.06 5.80 -21.01
N LEU A 104 -10.75 5.21 -21.99
CA LEU A 104 -12.20 5.39 -22.20
C LEU A 104 -13.09 4.36 -21.48
N ARG A 105 -12.50 3.34 -20.84
CA ARG A 105 -13.24 2.25 -20.18
C ARG A 105 -13.70 2.55 -18.74
N PHE A 106 -13.42 3.76 -18.24
CA PHE A 106 -13.68 4.19 -16.87
C PHE A 106 -14.55 5.43 -16.87
#